data_AF-A0A7W4IGW4-F1
#
_entry.id   AF-A0A7W4IGW4-F1
#
_cell.length_a   1.000
_cell.length_b   1.000
_cell.length_c   1.000
_cell.angle_alpha   90.00
_cell.angle_beta   90.00
_cell.angle_gamma   90.00
#
_symmetry.space_group_name_H-M   'P 1'
#
loop_
_entity.id
_entity.type
_entity.pdbx_description
1 polymer ?
#
loop_
_entity_poly.entity_id
_entity_poly.type
_entity_poly.pdbx_seq_one_letter_code
_entity_poly.pdbx_strand_id
1 'polypeptide(L)'
;MDQNTNAFEADPSQHRMSRLMHEMHLTTADLSKLMRNFGDTRDYSTIMRSIQRMLSGEVKVSGEMMVILHMLLAQHLRLKQHYPNVMWEKTPDGRHLTEVAGYRITLVPERNKWKIVCIPPGDQHALTFGRSAASLTEAKDRCLSYMETAEGQAASMAWL
;
A
#
# COMPACT_ATOMS: atom_id res chain seq x y z
N MET A 1 -5.44 -20.26 44.41
CA MET A 1 -4.96 -20.82 43.12
C MET A 1 -5.32 -19.81 42.06
N ASP A 2 -4.36 -18.94 41.77
CA ASP A 2 -4.49 -17.86 40.81
C ASP A 2 -4.51 -18.43 39.40
N GLN A 3 -5.62 -18.32 38.70
CA GLN A 3 -5.60 -18.34 37.25
C GLN A 3 -5.47 -16.89 36.79
N ASN A 4 -4.22 -16.52 36.57
CA ASN A 4 -3.81 -15.27 35.97
C ASN A 4 -4.25 -15.27 34.49
N THR A 5 -5.52 -14.93 34.27
CA THR A 5 -6.03 -14.61 32.93
C THR A 5 -5.46 -13.24 32.57
N ASN A 6 -4.22 -13.22 32.08
CA ASN A 6 -3.69 -12.11 31.31
C ASN A 6 -4.53 -12.00 30.03
N ALA A 7 -5.72 -11.42 30.15
CA ALA A 7 -6.38 -10.80 29.04
C ALA A 7 -5.43 -9.70 28.60
N PHE A 8 -4.65 -9.96 27.54
CA PHE A 8 -4.01 -8.94 26.74
C PHE A 8 -5.13 -8.00 26.30
N GLU A 9 -5.39 -6.99 27.12
CA GLU A 9 -6.36 -5.95 26.83
C GLU A 9 -5.87 -5.30 25.56
N ALA A 10 -6.60 -5.55 24.47
CA ALA A 10 -6.06 -5.31 23.16
C ALA A 10 -5.73 -3.82 22.99
N ASP A 11 -4.46 -3.52 22.71
CA ASP A 11 -3.97 -2.16 22.67
C ASP A 11 -4.84 -1.34 21.69
N PRO A 12 -5.50 -0.24 22.13
CA PRO A 12 -6.28 0.60 21.23
C PRO A 12 -5.49 1.11 20.02
N SER A 13 -4.15 1.17 20.12
CA SER A 13 -3.27 1.50 18.99
C SER A 13 -3.16 0.38 17.95
N GLN A 14 -3.18 -0.90 18.35
CA GLN A 14 -3.22 -2.06 17.44
C GLN A 14 -4.48 -2.03 16.58
N HIS A 15 -5.63 -1.81 17.21
CA HIS A 15 -6.92 -1.71 16.50
C HIS A 15 -6.92 -0.56 15.51
N ARG A 16 -6.37 0.60 15.91
CA ARG A 16 -6.22 1.76 15.03
C ARG A 16 -5.29 1.46 13.86
N MET A 17 -4.13 0.87 14.10
CA MET A 17 -3.18 0.46 13.06
C MET A 17 -3.83 -0.49 12.06
N SER A 18 -4.52 -1.54 12.53
CA SER A 18 -5.23 -2.50 11.68
C SER A 18 -6.27 -1.80 10.78
N ARG A 19 -7.05 -0.88 11.36
CA ARG A 19 -8.05 -0.11 10.61
C ARG A 19 -7.42 0.80 9.54
N LEU A 20 -6.34 1.51 9.88
CA LEU A 20 -5.62 2.37 8.93
C LEU A 20 -5.05 1.56 7.77
N MET A 21 -4.44 0.40 8.06
CA MET A 21 -3.92 -0.49 7.02
C MET A 21 -5.03 -1.05 6.14
N HIS A 22 -6.18 -1.41 6.73
CA HIS A 22 -7.34 -1.89 5.98
C HIS A 22 -7.89 -0.82 5.02
N GLU A 23 -8.05 0.42 5.51
CA GLU A 23 -8.54 1.57 4.72
C GLU A 23 -7.68 1.83 3.47
N MET A 24 -6.37 1.62 3.59
CA MET A 24 -5.42 1.82 2.50
C MET A 24 -5.11 0.53 1.70
N HIS A 25 -5.77 -0.59 2.03
CA HIS A 25 -5.47 -1.92 1.50
C HIS A 25 -3.98 -2.31 1.60
N LEU A 26 -3.31 -1.88 2.68
CA LEU A 26 -1.91 -2.19 2.92
C LEU A 26 -1.76 -3.54 3.63
N THR A 27 -0.94 -4.41 3.05
CA THR A 27 -0.47 -5.61 3.74
C THR A 27 0.77 -5.30 4.58
N THR A 28 1.13 -6.21 5.49
CA THR A 28 2.40 -6.10 6.24
C THR A 28 3.61 -6.05 5.32
N ALA A 29 3.56 -6.79 4.21
CA ALA A 29 4.61 -6.80 3.20
C ALA A 29 4.72 -5.43 2.49
N ASP A 30 3.59 -4.82 2.15
CA ASP A 30 3.56 -3.50 1.51
C ASP A 30 4.11 -2.43 2.45
N LEU A 31 3.65 -2.41 3.71
CA LEU A 31 4.15 -1.49 4.72
C LEU A 31 5.65 -1.69 4.98
N SER A 32 6.14 -2.93 5.01
CA SER A 32 7.58 -3.22 5.18
C SER A 32 8.43 -2.65 4.05
N LYS A 33 7.94 -2.70 2.81
CA LYS A 33 8.62 -2.07 1.66
C LYS A 33 8.64 -0.56 1.79
N LEU A 34 7.51 0.04 2.19
CA LEU A 34 7.43 1.49 2.44
C LEU A 34 8.42 1.93 3.52
N MET A 35 8.58 1.15 4.60
CA MET A 35 9.52 1.50 5.68
C MET A 35 10.96 1.53 5.17
N ARG A 36 11.36 0.57 4.34
CA ARG A 36 12.68 0.60 3.70
C ARG A 36 12.84 1.80 2.77
N ASN A 37 11.82 2.14 2.00
CA ASN A 37 11.85 3.32 1.13
C ASN A 37 11.95 4.63 1.91
N PHE A 38 11.42 4.67 3.14
CA PHE A 38 11.55 5.81 4.05
C PHE A 38 12.87 5.81 4.85
N GLY A 39 13.79 4.89 4.56
CA GLY A 39 15.13 4.87 5.15
C GLY A 39 15.29 3.94 6.35
N ASP A 40 14.33 3.06 6.65
CA ASP A 40 14.54 1.99 7.63
C ASP A 40 15.62 1.01 7.12
N THR A 41 16.77 1.03 7.78
CA THR A 41 17.97 0.28 7.39
C THR A 41 17.96 -1.17 7.86
N ARG A 42 16.96 -1.57 8.66
CA ARG A 42 16.82 -2.96 9.13
C ARG A 42 16.49 -3.89 7.97
N ASP A 43 16.84 -5.16 8.15
CA ASP A 43 16.46 -6.19 7.19
C ASP A 43 14.94 -6.28 7.01
N TYR A 44 14.51 -6.53 5.77
CA TYR A 44 13.09 -6.61 5.42
C TYR A 44 12.30 -7.60 6.30
N SER A 45 12.89 -8.75 6.62
CA SER A 45 12.29 -9.76 7.49
C SER A 45 12.10 -9.27 8.92
N THR A 46 13.02 -8.44 9.42
CA THR A 46 12.96 -7.83 10.76
C THR A 46 11.86 -6.78 10.83
N ILE A 47 11.78 -5.90 9.82
CA ILE A 47 10.70 -4.89 9.71
C ILE A 47 9.34 -5.59 9.66
N MET A 48 9.19 -6.58 8.78
CA MET A 48 7.94 -7.31 8.60
C MET A 48 7.51 -8.02 9.88
N ARG A 49 8.45 -8.66 10.59
CA ARG A 49 8.18 -9.27 11.90
C ARG A 49 7.75 -8.23 12.93
N SER A 50 8.41 -7.08 12.98
CA SER A 50 8.02 -6.00 13.90
C SER A 50 6.58 -5.52 13.66
N ILE A 51 6.19 -5.34 12.40
CA ILE A 51 4.84 -4.96 11.99
C ILE A 51 3.83 -6.04 12.38
N GLN A 52 4.14 -7.32 12.15
CA GLN A 52 3.27 -8.43 12.53
C GLN A 52 3.04 -8.48 14.05
N ARG A 53 4.09 -8.28 14.85
CA ARG A 53 4.00 -8.26 16.31
C ARG A 53 3.19 -7.06 16.84
N MET A 54 3.29 -5.91 16.17
CA MET A 54 2.44 -4.75 16.47
C MET A 54 0.97 -5.05 16.16
N LEU A 55 0.69 -5.71 15.03
CA LEU A 55 -0.66 -6.09 14.64
C LEU A 55 -1.25 -7.24 15.48
N SER A 56 -0.42 -8.12 16.05
CA SER A 56 -0.87 -9.17 16.97
C SER A 56 -1.04 -8.69 18.41
N GLY A 57 -0.61 -7.46 18.73
CA GLY A 57 -0.64 -6.92 20.08
C GLY A 57 0.49 -7.45 20.98
N GLU A 58 1.43 -8.24 20.44
CA GLU A 58 2.62 -8.70 21.17
C GLU A 58 3.55 -7.55 21.57
N VAL A 59 3.54 -6.47 20.80
CA VAL A 59 4.25 -5.23 21.12
C VAL A 59 3.37 -4.02 20.84
N LYS A 60 3.56 -2.96 21.64
CA LYS A 60 2.87 -1.69 21.46
C LYS A 60 3.20 -1.06 20.10
N VAL A 61 2.22 -0.46 19.44
CA VAL A 61 2.46 0.31 18.22
C VAL A 61 3.20 1.59 18.58
N SER A 62 4.35 1.85 17.93
CA SER A 62 5.12 3.08 18.19
C SER A 62 4.36 4.32 17.72
N GLY A 63 4.58 5.46 18.38
CA GLY A 63 3.98 6.74 17.97
C GLY A 63 4.41 7.13 16.56
N GLU A 64 5.67 6.90 16.20
CA GLU A 64 6.21 7.13 14.85
C GLU A 64 5.47 6.30 13.80
N MET A 65 5.22 5.01 14.06
CA MET A 65 4.46 4.15 13.15
C MET A 65 3.04 4.70 12.93
N MET A 66 2.38 5.19 13.98
CA MET A 66 1.07 5.81 13.84
C MET A 66 1.12 7.10 13.00
N VAL A 67 2.12 7.96 13.22
CA VAL A 67 2.32 9.18 12.40
C VAL A 67 2.49 8.84 10.93
N ILE A 68 3.37 7.86 10.63
CA ILE A 68 3.60 7.37 9.27
C ILE A 68 2.29 6.88 8.64
N LEU A 69 1.52 6.05 9.34
CA LEU A 69 0.26 5.52 8.80
C LEU A 69 -0.78 6.62 8.56
N HIS A 70 -0.84 7.63 9.42
CA HIS A 70 -1.71 8.79 9.21
C HIS A 70 -1.27 9.63 8.01
N MET A 71 0.04 9.83 7.82
CA MET A 71 0.58 10.51 6.64
C MET A 71 0.22 9.76 5.36
N LEU A 72 0.40 8.43 5.34
CA LEU A 72 0.03 7.59 4.21
C LEU A 72 -1.48 7.65 3.92
N LEU A 73 -2.32 7.65 4.96
CA LEU A 73 -3.77 7.77 4.77
C LEU A 73 -4.14 9.13 4.20
N ALA A 74 -3.56 10.21 4.72
CA ALA A 74 -3.82 11.56 4.22
C ALA A 74 -3.43 11.69 2.74
N GLN A 75 -2.28 11.12 2.34
CA GLN A 75 -1.86 11.02 0.94
C GLN A 75 -2.87 10.23 0.10
N HIS A 76 -3.26 9.05 0.56
CA HIS A 76 -4.24 8.21 -0.15
C HIS A 76 -5.58 8.93 -0.37
N LEU A 77 -6.10 9.61 0.66
CA LEU A 77 -7.33 10.39 0.56
C LEU A 77 -7.18 11.60 -0.36
N ARG A 78 -6.05 12.31 -0.30
CA ARG A 78 -5.75 13.42 -1.21
C ARG A 78 -5.76 12.98 -2.66
N LEU A 79 -5.18 11.84 -2.98
CA LEU A 79 -5.16 11.30 -4.34
C LEU A 79 -6.56 10.92 -4.83
N LYS A 80 -7.36 10.26 -3.98
CA LYS A 80 -8.77 9.95 -4.29
C LYS A 80 -9.58 11.22 -4.56
N GLN A 81 -9.31 12.31 -3.83
CA GLN A 81 -9.95 13.61 -4.06
C GLN A 81 -9.45 14.30 -5.33
N HIS A 82 -8.17 14.18 -5.66
CA HIS A 82 -7.58 14.81 -6.83
C HIS A 82 -7.99 14.11 -8.13
N TYR A 83 -8.19 12.78 -8.07
CA TYR A 83 -8.63 11.96 -9.20
C TYR A 83 -9.97 11.26 -8.90
N PRO A 84 -11.08 11.99 -8.71
CA PRO A 84 -12.35 11.41 -8.26
C PRO A 84 -13.05 10.60 -9.35
N ASN A 85 -12.77 10.89 -10.62
CA ASN A 85 -13.45 10.34 -11.79
C ASN A 85 -12.47 9.66 -12.75
N VAL A 86 -11.63 8.78 -12.23
CA VAL A 86 -10.75 7.95 -13.08
C VAL A 86 -11.63 7.09 -13.99
N MET A 87 -11.58 7.37 -15.30
CA MET A 87 -12.32 6.61 -16.29
C MET A 87 -11.58 5.33 -16.63
N TRP A 88 -12.25 4.20 -16.46
CA TRP A 88 -11.71 2.88 -16.74
C TRP A 88 -12.32 2.31 -18.00
N GLU A 89 -11.51 2.02 -19.01
CA GLU A 89 -11.91 1.28 -20.18
C GLU A 89 -11.77 -0.22 -19.91
N LYS A 90 -12.79 -1.02 -20.24
CA LYS A 90 -12.73 -2.48 -20.16
C LYS A 90 -12.48 -3.07 -21.53
N THR A 91 -11.42 -3.85 -21.69
CA THR A 91 -11.12 -4.53 -22.95
C THR A 91 -11.86 -5.87 -23.08
N PRO A 92 -11.99 -6.42 -24.30
CA PRO A 92 -12.62 -7.72 -24.54
C PRO A 92 -11.98 -8.88 -23.77
N ASP A 93 -10.68 -8.82 -23.50
CA ASP A 93 -9.94 -9.81 -22.70
C ASP A 93 -10.07 -9.61 -21.18
N GLY A 94 -10.93 -8.68 -20.75
CA GLY A 94 -11.28 -8.47 -19.34
C GLY A 94 -10.31 -7.61 -18.55
N ARG A 95 -9.31 -6.99 -19.20
CA ARG A 95 -8.45 -6.00 -18.54
C ARG A 95 -9.19 -4.69 -18.34
N HIS A 96 -8.71 -3.91 -17.37
CA HIS A 96 -9.17 -2.55 -17.16
C HIS A 96 -8.01 -1.59 -17.35
N LEU A 97 -8.17 -0.60 -18.22
CA LEU A 97 -7.14 0.38 -18.55
C LEU A 97 -7.58 1.77 -18.14
N THR A 98 -6.62 2.61 -17.77
CA THR A 98 -6.83 4.03 -17.57
C THR A 98 -5.53 4.80 -17.80
N GLU A 99 -5.66 6.10 -18.01
CA GLU A 99 -4.55 7.03 -18.02
C GLU A 99 -4.84 8.15 -17.01
N VAL A 100 -3.91 8.37 -16.08
CA VAL A 100 -4.04 9.38 -15.03
C VAL A 100 -2.70 10.08 -14.85
N ALA A 101 -2.68 11.40 -14.98
CA ALA A 101 -1.45 12.21 -14.92
C ALA A 101 -0.29 11.68 -15.80
N GLY A 102 -0.62 11.18 -17.00
CA GLY A 102 0.34 10.59 -17.94
C GLY A 102 0.85 9.19 -17.58
N TYR A 103 0.42 8.63 -16.44
CA TYR A 103 0.64 7.22 -16.12
C TYR A 103 -0.39 6.35 -16.86
N ARG A 104 0.09 5.35 -17.60
CA ARG A 104 -0.76 4.33 -18.21
C ARG A 104 -0.88 3.14 -17.28
N ILE A 105 -2.07 2.88 -16.77
CA ILE A 105 -2.34 1.84 -15.79
C ILE A 105 -3.18 0.74 -16.45
N THR A 106 -2.77 -0.52 -16.26
CA THR A 106 -3.51 -1.70 -16.70
C THR A 106 -3.72 -2.65 -15.51
N LEU A 107 -4.97 -2.98 -15.24
CA LEU A 107 -5.36 -4.02 -14.30
C LEU A 107 -5.60 -5.32 -15.08
N VAL A 108 -4.78 -6.32 -14.81
CA VAL A 108 -4.82 -7.61 -15.49
C VAL A 108 -5.50 -8.62 -14.57
N PRO A 109 -6.62 -9.24 -14.99
CA PRO A 109 -7.23 -10.31 -14.20
C PRO A 109 -6.30 -11.53 -14.17
N GLU A 110 -6.08 -12.05 -12.97
CA GLU A 110 -5.47 -13.35 -12.70
C GLU A 110 -6.51 -14.21 -11.97
N ARG A 111 -6.40 -15.55 -12.01
CA ARG A 111 -7.42 -16.51 -11.49
C ARG A 111 -8.33 -15.97 -10.38
N ASN A 112 -7.73 -15.56 -9.26
CA ASN A 112 -8.43 -15.02 -8.08
C ASN A 112 -7.90 -13.66 -7.63
N LYS A 113 -7.16 -12.94 -8.49
CA LYS A 113 -6.43 -11.72 -8.11
C LYS A 113 -6.33 -10.76 -9.30
N TRP A 114 -5.84 -9.55 -9.05
CA TRP A 114 -5.67 -8.51 -10.05
C TRP A 114 -4.25 -7.98 -9.99
N LYS A 115 -3.50 -8.19 -11.07
CA LYS A 115 -2.16 -7.64 -11.21
C LYS A 115 -2.28 -6.19 -11.68
N ILE A 116 -1.57 -5.29 -11.01
CA ILE A 116 -1.52 -3.87 -11.36
C ILE A 116 -0.23 -3.64 -12.13
N VAL A 117 -0.35 -3.21 -13.39
CA VAL A 117 0.77 -2.84 -14.25
C VAL A 117 0.68 -1.35 -14.53
N CYS A 118 1.78 -0.64 -14.39
CA CYS A 118 1.83 0.81 -14.57
C CYS A 118 3.03 1.19 -15.44
N ILE A 119 2.83 2.13 -16.35
CA ILE A 119 3.89 2.72 -17.18
C ILE A 119 3.94 4.22 -16.84
N PRO A 120 5.07 4.72 -16.31
CA PRO A 120 5.20 6.13 -15.97
C PRO A 120 5.23 7.04 -17.22
N PRO A 121 4.88 8.33 -17.07
CA PRO A 121 4.98 9.31 -18.15
C PRO A 121 6.44 9.44 -18.61
N GLY A 122 6.65 9.40 -19.92
CA GLY A 122 7.99 9.51 -20.52
C GLY A 122 8.81 8.22 -20.52
N ASP A 123 8.33 7.13 -19.90
CA ASP A 123 8.96 5.81 -19.96
C ASP A 123 8.13 4.84 -20.83
N GLN A 124 8.78 3.81 -21.33
CA GLN A 124 8.15 2.70 -22.05
C GLN A 124 8.18 1.40 -21.23
N HIS A 125 8.89 1.37 -20.10
CA HIS A 125 9.01 0.18 -19.27
C HIS A 125 7.82 0.02 -18.33
N ALA A 126 7.20 -1.17 -18.41
CA ALA A 126 6.09 -1.53 -17.53
C ALA A 126 6.61 -1.98 -16.16
N LEU A 127 6.11 -1.34 -15.12
CA LEU A 127 6.37 -1.69 -13.73
C LEU A 127 5.18 -2.48 -13.19
N THR A 128 5.45 -3.68 -12.66
CA THR A 128 4.42 -4.46 -11.95
C THR A 128 4.40 -4.01 -10.50
N PHE A 129 3.23 -3.57 -10.03
CA PHE A 129 3.08 -3.08 -8.68
C PHE A 129 2.74 -4.19 -7.69
N GLY A 130 3.57 -4.30 -6.65
CA GLY A 130 3.23 -5.01 -5.42
C GLY A 130 2.81 -6.47 -5.63
N ARG A 131 1.96 -6.95 -4.71
CA ARG A 131 1.25 -8.22 -4.88
C ARG A 131 -0.06 -7.95 -5.64
N SER A 132 -0.52 -8.94 -6.39
CA SER A 132 -1.84 -8.89 -7.03
C SER A 132 -2.93 -8.62 -5.98
N ALA A 133 -3.79 -7.65 -6.23
CA ALA A 133 -4.93 -7.27 -5.41
C ALA A 133 -5.99 -8.38 -5.39
N ALA A 134 -6.75 -8.53 -4.31
CA ALA A 134 -7.75 -9.59 -4.19
C ALA A 134 -9.03 -9.32 -5.00
N SER A 135 -9.29 -8.05 -5.34
CA SER A 135 -10.47 -7.64 -6.10
C SER A 135 -10.16 -6.51 -7.07
N LEU A 136 -11.05 -6.29 -8.05
CA LEU A 136 -10.94 -5.17 -8.99
C LEU A 136 -11.03 -3.83 -8.26
N THR A 137 -11.91 -3.71 -7.27
CA THR A 137 -12.06 -2.48 -6.46
C THR A 137 -10.77 -2.16 -5.72
N GLU A 138 -10.18 -3.15 -5.04
CA GLU A 138 -8.89 -2.99 -4.39
C GLU A 138 -7.80 -2.61 -5.40
N ALA A 139 -7.81 -3.20 -6.59
CA ALA A 139 -6.82 -2.90 -7.63
C ALA A 139 -6.91 -1.45 -8.13
N LYS A 140 -8.12 -0.93 -8.31
CA LYS A 140 -8.38 0.47 -8.69
C LYS A 140 -7.97 1.44 -7.60
N ASP A 141 -8.21 1.11 -6.33
CA ASP A 141 -7.84 1.97 -5.21
C ASP A 141 -6.33 1.99 -4.98
N ARG A 142 -5.66 0.84 -5.14
CA ARG A 142 -4.21 0.71 -4.94
C ARG A 142 -3.38 1.37 -6.04
N CYS A 143 -3.90 1.50 -7.26
CA CYS A 143 -3.11 2.02 -8.37
C CYS A 143 -2.78 3.51 -8.20
N LEU A 144 -3.63 4.29 -7.53
CA LEU A 144 -3.39 5.71 -7.25
C LEU A 144 -2.21 5.90 -6.30
N SER A 145 -2.14 5.13 -5.21
CA SER A 145 -1.03 5.20 -4.24
C SER A 145 0.34 4.92 -4.87
N TYR A 146 0.39 4.19 -6.00
CA TYR A 146 1.64 3.93 -6.71
C TYR A 146 2.19 5.15 -7.45
N MET A 147 1.32 6.01 -7.98
CA MET A 147 1.75 7.17 -8.77
C MET A 147 2.73 8.05 -7.96
N GLU A 148 2.43 8.32 -6.69
CA GLU A 148 3.35 9.08 -5.82
C GLU A 148 4.64 8.31 -5.46
N THR A 149 4.57 6.98 -5.33
CA THR A 149 5.77 6.18 -5.03
C THR A 149 6.72 6.12 -6.23
N ALA A 150 6.15 6.05 -7.44
CA ALA A 150 6.87 6.10 -8.69
C ALA A 150 7.44 7.50 -8.97
N GLU A 151 6.69 8.57 -8.68
CA GLU A 151 7.20 9.96 -8.70
C GLU A 151 8.39 10.11 -7.74
N GLY A 152 8.31 9.57 -6.51
CA GLY A 152 9.42 9.58 -5.57
C GLY A 152 10.65 8.78 -6.03
N GLN A 153 10.46 7.63 -6.66
CA GLN A 153 11.55 6.82 -7.23
C GLN A 153 12.16 7.44 -8.49
N ALA A 154 11.35 7.98 -9.39
CA ALA A 154 11.81 8.67 -10.59
C ALA A 154 12.55 9.98 -10.23
N ALA A 155 12.04 10.74 -9.26
CA ALA A 155 12.73 11.91 -8.72
C ALA A 155 14.08 11.53 -8.11
N SER A 156 14.17 10.40 -7.39
CA SER A 156 15.44 9.92 -6.83
C SER A 156 16.45 9.44 -7.89
N MET A 157 16.00 8.99 -9.06
CA MET A 157 16.88 8.60 -10.17
C MET A 157 17.29 9.78 -11.07
N ALA A 158 16.52 10.88 -11.09
CA ALA A 158 16.82 12.06 -11.89
C ALA A 158 17.98 12.92 -11.34
N TRP A 159 18.52 12.58 -10.16
CA TRP A 159 19.69 13.23 -9.53
C TRP A 159 20.95 12.34 -9.50
N LEU A 160 20.98 11.27 -10.28
CA LEU A 160 22.17 10.44 -10.57
C LEU A 160 22.53 10.54 -12.05
#